data_AF-A0A7C3XCD7-F1
#
_entry.id   AF-A0A7C3XCD7-F1
#
_cell.length_a   1.000
_cell.length_b   1.000
_cell.length_c   1.000
_cell.angle_alpha   90.00
_cell.angle_beta   90.00
_cell.angle_gamma   90.00
#
_symmetry.space_group_name_H-M   'P 1'
#
loop_
_entity.id
_entity.type
_entity.pdbx_description
1 polymer ?
#
loop_
_entity_poly.entity_id
_entity_poly.type
_entity_poly.pdbx_seq_one_letter_code
_entity_poly.pdbx_strand_id
1 'polypeptide(L)'
;MSYETSIYAVGKDPVVRFASEELAKYLGKMTGIRHTVETAESSLPEGAICLGTKEDIEKLGFKVLKFGNESEDAIALKTLGDKLLIVGSNPRSALFAAYRYLELLGANWL
;
A
#
# COMPACT_ATOMS: atom_id res chain seq x y z
N MET A 1 -21.30 -0.39 15.90
CA MET A 1 -20.52 0.46 14.99
C MET A 1 -19.56 -0.47 14.27
N SER A 2 -19.81 -0.79 13.00
CA SER A 2 -18.84 -1.54 12.21
C SER A 2 -17.76 -0.56 11.80
N TYR A 3 -16.54 -0.72 12.32
CA TYR A 3 -15.40 0.04 11.82
C TYR A 3 -15.08 -0.50 10.42
N GLU A 4 -15.04 0.37 9.42
CA GLU A 4 -14.62 0.06 8.06
C GLU A 4 -13.44 0.98 7.74
N THR A 5 -12.45 0.45 7.04
CA THR A 5 -11.25 1.22 6.67
C THR A 5 -10.96 0.98 5.20
N SER A 6 -10.66 2.06 4.49
CA SER A 6 -10.36 1.99 3.07
C SER A 6 -8.85 1.92 2.84
N ILE A 7 -8.45 1.04 1.93
CA ILE A 7 -7.11 0.96 1.36
C ILE A 7 -7.16 1.56 -0.03
N TYR A 8 -6.30 2.52 -0.30
CA TYR A 8 -6.27 3.26 -1.55
C TYR A 8 -5.21 2.69 -2.49
N ALA A 9 -5.66 2.01 -3.55
CA ALA A 9 -4.83 1.63 -4.68
C ALA A 9 -4.53 2.88 -5.52
N VAL A 10 -3.26 3.30 -5.56
CA VAL A 10 -2.83 4.52 -6.25
C VAL A 10 -2.31 4.17 -7.64
N GLY A 11 -2.96 4.75 -8.67
CA GLY A 11 -2.67 4.45 -10.08
C GLY A 11 -3.68 3.47 -10.70
N LYS A 12 -3.39 3.04 -11.94
CA LYS A 12 -4.29 2.21 -12.77
C LYS A 12 -3.79 0.79 -13.03
N ASP A 13 -2.61 0.47 -12.51
CA ASP A 13 -2.00 -0.83 -12.74
C ASP A 13 -2.78 -1.94 -12.01
N PRO A 14 -3.18 -3.02 -12.70
CA PRO A 14 -3.96 -4.10 -12.09
C PRO A 14 -3.21 -4.84 -10.98
N VAL A 15 -1.86 -4.88 -11.01
CA VAL A 15 -1.05 -5.52 -9.96
C VAL A 15 -1.11 -4.70 -8.67
N VAL A 16 -1.10 -3.37 -8.77
CA VAL A 16 -1.25 -2.47 -7.60
C VAL A 16 -2.62 -2.65 -6.95
N ARG A 17 -3.68 -2.77 -7.77
CA ARG A 17 -5.02 -3.07 -7.26
C ARG A 17 -5.07 -4.43 -6.58
N PHE A 18 -4.55 -5.47 -7.23
CA PHE A 18 -4.48 -6.81 -6.65
C PHE A 18 -3.70 -6.83 -5.32
N ALA A 19 -2.56 -6.13 -5.24
CA ALA A 19 -1.79 -5.98 -4.01
C ALA A 19 -2.61 -5.33 -2.89
N SER A 20 -3.41 -4.32 -3.22
CA SER A 20 -4.32 -3.65 -2.27
C SER A 20 -5.43 -4.59 -1.80
N GLU A 21 -5.95 -5.44 -2.68
CA GLU A 21 -6.97 -6.45 -2.37
C GLU A 21 -6.43 -7.56 -1.45
N GLU A 22 -5.20 -8.04 -1.70
CA GLU A 22 -4.54 -8.99 -0.79
C GLU A 22 -4.27 -8.35 0.57
N LEU A 23 -3.80 -7.10 0.61
CA LEU A 23 -3.62 -6.36 1.87
C LEU A 23 -4.94 -6.26 2.65
N ALA A 24 -6.02 -5.85 1.99
CA ALA A 24 -7.36 -5.74 2.60
C ALA A 24 -7.84 -7.07 3.18
N LYS A 25 -7.71 -8.14 2.40
CA LYS A 25 -8.11 -9.50 2.77
C LYS A 25 -7.37 -9.99 4.01
N TYR A 26 -6.05 -9.85 4.07
CA TYR A 26 -5.27 -10.38 5.18
C TYR A 26 -5.35 -9.49 6.42
N LEU A 27 -5.34 -8.15 6.27
CA LEU A 27 -5.63 -7.28 7.40
C LEU A 27 -7.01 -7.60 7.99
N GLY A 28 -8.01 -7.88 7.17
CA GLY A 28 -9.33 -8.24 7.66
C GLY A 28 -9.34 -9.56 8.43
N LYS A 29 -8.55 -10.55 8.00
CA LYS A 29 -8.35 -11.79 8.76
C LYS A 29 -7.61 -11.55 10.08
N MET A 30 -6.64 -10.64 10.10
CA MET A 30 -5.81 -10.36 11.28
C MET A 30 -6.55 -9.52 12.33
N THR A 31 -7.37 -8.56 11.92
CA THR A 31 -8.01 -7.59 12.83
C THR A 31 -9.49 -7.87 13.07
N GLY A 32 -10.15 -8.68 12.24
CA GLY A 32 -11.60 -8.85 12.25
C GLY A 32 -12.38 -7.63 11.72
N ILE A 33 -11.67 -6.60 11.22
CA ILE A 33 -12.25 -5.37 10.65
C ILE A 33 -12.35 -5.53 9.14
N ARG A 34 -13.45 -5.07 8.54
CA ARG A 34 -13.59 -5.08 7.09
C ARG A 34 -12.76 -3.95 6.48
N HIS A 35 -11.93 -4.29 5.49
CA HIS A 35 -11.19 -3.32 4.68
C HIS A 35 -11.69 -3.34 3.24
N THR A 36 -11.95 -2.17 2.66
CA THR A 36 -12.34 -2.00 1.26
C THR A 36 -11.17 -1.47 0.44
N VAL A 37 -11.16 -1.74 -0.87
CA VAL A 37 -10.17 -1.18 -1.79
C VAL A 37 -10.83 -0.12 -2.65
N GLU A 38 -10.26 1.08 -2.63
CA GLU A 38 -10.67 2.23 -3.44
C GLU A 38 -9.53 2.64 -4.37
N THR A 39 -9.84 3.27 -5.50
CA THR A 39 -8.82 3.85 -6.38
C THR A 39 -8.62 5.32 -6.02
N ALA A 40 -7.35 5.73 -5.89
CA ALA A 40 -6.98 7.14 -5.76
C ALA A 40 -6.13 7.59 -6.95
N GLU A 41 -6.56 8.68 -7.61
CA GLU A 41 -5.84 9.26 -8.75
C GLU A 41 -5.23 10.65 -8.45
N SER A 42 -5.80 11.40 -7.50
CA SER A 42 -5.45 12.82 -7.32
C SER A 42 -5.30 13.29 -5.88
N SER A 43 -5.91 12.62 -4.90
CA SER A 43 -5.72 12.94 -3.47
C SER A 43 -6.04 11.73 -2.59
N LEU A 44 -5.56 11.78 -1.35
CA LEU A 44 -5.84 10.78 -0.31
C LEU A 44 -6.52 11.43 0.89
N PRO A 45 -7.54 10.80 1.48
CA PRO A 45 -8.16 11.30 2.70
C PRO A 45 -7.24 11.16 3.91
N GLU A 46 -7.63 11.81 5.01
CA GLU A 46 -7.01 11.62 6.31
C GLU A 46 -7.09 10.15 6.76
N GLY A 47 -6.06 9.67 7.47
CA GLY A 47 -5.96 8.30 7.95
C GLY A 47 -5.75 7.23 6.87
N ALA A 48 -5.52 7.62 5.61
CA ALA A 48 -5.46 6.67 4.50
C ALA A 48 -4.28 5.69 4.60
N ILE A 49 -4.57 4.41 4.39
CA ILE A 49 -3.58 3.40 3.99
C ILE A 49 -3.56 3.41 2.47
N CYS A 50 -2.43 3.71 1.86
CA CYS A 50 -2.31 3.74 0.40
C CYS A 50 -1.19 2.84 -0.08
N LEU A 51 -1.42 2.25 -1.25
CA LEU A 51 -0.51 1.32 -1.88
C LEU A 51 -0.35 1.70 -3.35
N GLY A 52 0.89 1.86 -3.80
CA GLY A 52 1.15 2.27 -5.18
C GLY A 52 2.60 2.09 -5.61
N THR A 53 2.86 2.42 -6.87
CA THR A 53 4.22 2.56 -7.37
C THR A 53 4.84 3.87 -6.86
N LYS A 54 6.17 3.95 -6.85
CA LYS A 54 6.89 5.20 -6.55
C LYS A 54 6.36 6.35 -7.40
N GLU A 55 6.27 6.12 -8.71
CA GLU A 55 5.88 7.14 -9.67
C GLU A 55 4.47 7.67 -9.36
N ASP A 56 3.51 6.78 -9.10
CA ASP A 56 2.13 7.20 -8.85
C ASP A 56 1.95 7.88 -7.49
N ILE A 57 2.67 7.43 -6.46
CA ILE A 57 2.66 8.09 -5.15
C ILE A 57 3.34 9.46 -5.21
N GLU A 58 4.41 9.61 -5.99
CA GLU A 58 5.07 10.91 -6.21
C GLU A 58 4.20 11.88 -7.00
N LYS A 59 3.37 11.40 -7.95
CA LYS A 59 2.36 12.23 -8.64
C LYS A 59 1.31 12.83 -7.70
N LEU A 60 1.01 12.17 -6.59
CA LEU A 60 0.14 12.70 -5.53
C LEU A 60 0.84 13.75 -4.64
N GLY A 61 2.12 14.06 -4.90
CA GLY A 61 2.90 15.05 -4.16
C GLY A 61 3.63 14.50 -2.94
N PHE A 62 3.58 13.18 -2.70
CA PHE A 62 4.31 12.57 -1.59
C PHE A 62 5.75 12.25 -1.98
N LYS A 63 6.71 12.76 -1.21
CA LYS A 63 8.13 12.43 -1.38
C LYS A 63 8.45 11.10 -0.72
N VAL A 64 8.50 10.05 -1.54
CA VAL A 64 9.00 8.73 -1.14
C VAL A 64 10.53 8.79 -1.08
N LEU A 65 11.15 7.99 -0.21
CA LEU A 65 12.61 7.93 -0.13
C LEU A 65 13.22 7.53 -1.48
N LYS A 66 14.45 7.97 -1.73
CA LYS A 66 15.19 7.54 -2.92
C LYS A 66 15.40 6.03 -2.83
N PHE A 67 14.64 5.28 -3.64
CA PHE A 67 15.06 3.96 -4.07
C PHE A 67 16.44 4.13 -4.72
N GLY A 68 17.47 3.50 -4.15
CA GLY A 68 18.83 3.56 -4.69
C GLY A 68 18.87 3.01 -6.11
N ASN A 69 19.96 3.26 -6.84
CA ASN A 69 20.14 2.82 -8.23
C ASN A 69 20.18 1.29 -8.43
N GLU A 70 20.05 0.48 -7.37
CA GLU A 70 20.52 -0.91 -7.37
C GLU A 70 19.46 -1.98 -7.13
N SER A 71 18.16 -1.66 -7.08
CA SER A 71 17.17 -2.75 -7.02
C SER A 71 15.93 -2.45 -7.82
N GLU A 72 15.73 -3.25 -8.87
CA GLU A 72 14.46 -3.35 -9.60
C GLU A 72 13.30 -3.61 -8.63
N ASP A 73 13.57 -4.20 -7.45
CA ASP A 73 12.58 -4.64 -6.45
C ASP A 73 12.54 -3.89 -5.14
N ALA A 74 12.92 -2.62 -5.18
CA ALA A 74 12.94 -1.83 -3.98
C ALA A 74 11.51 -1.52 -3.46
N ILE A 75 11.32 -1.60 -2.15
CA ILE A 75 10.06 -1.27 -1.46
C ILE A 75 10.29 -0.24 -0.35
N ALA A 76 9.28 0.56 -0.04
CA ALA A 76 9.31 1.54 1.03
C ALA A 76 7.98 1.51 1.80
N LEU A 77 8.08 1.49 3.13
CA LEU A 77 6.97 1.65 4.05
C LEU A 77 7.20 2.94 4.83
N LYS A 78 6.26 3.87 4.79
CA LYS A 78 6.45 5.18 5.41
C LYS A 78 5.15 5.75 5.93
N THR A 79 5.16 6.20 7.18
CA THR A 79 4.07 7.01 7.72
C THR A 79 4.37 8.49 7.48
N LEU A 80 3.42 9.22 6.88
CA LEU A 80 3.48 10.67 6.65
C LEU A 80 2.27 11.32 7.31
N GLY A 81 2.49 11.97 8.45
CA GLY A 81 1.39 12.48 9.27
C GLY A 81 0.52 11.31 9.74
N ASP A 82 -0.73 11.32 9.29
CA ASP A 82 -1.75 10.31 9.58
C ASP A 82 -1.90 9.24 8.50
N LYS A 83 -1.11 9.30 7.42
CA LYS A 83 -1.20 8.38 6.27
C LYS A 83 -0.09 7.35 6.32
N LEU A 84 -0.43 6.11 5.96
CA LEU A 84 0.53 5.05 5.71
C LEU A 84 0.74 4.88 4.20
N LEU A 85 1.98 5.03 3.75
CA LEU A 85 2.40 4.78 2.37
C LEU A 85 3.09 3.42 2.27
N ILE A 86 2.56 2.55 1.39
CA ILE A 86 3.13 1.25 1.04
C ILE A 86 3.54 1.32 -0.43
N VAL A 87 4.83 1.39 -0.70
CA VAL A 87 5.34 1.80 -2.02
C VAL A 87 6.29 0.76 -2.60
N GLY A 88 6.09 0.40 -3.86
CA GLY A 88 7.06 -0.36 -4.65
C GLY A 88 7.73 0.49 -5.73
N SER A 89 8.95 0.16 -6.12
CA SER A 89 9.64 0.76 -7.28
C SER A 89 8.90 0.52 -8.60
N ASN A 90 8.18 -0.60 -8.72
CA ASN A 90 7.33 -0.99 -9.85
C ASN A 90 6.09 -1.74 -9.33
N PRO A 91 5.11 -2.10 -10.19
CA PRO A 91 3.87 -2.76 -9.77
C PRO A 91 4.09 -4.09 -9.03
N ARG A 92 5.06 -4.90 -9.47
CA ARG A 92 5.41 -6.17 -8.80
C ARG A 92 6.01 -5.92 -7.41
N SER A 93 6.87 -4.93 -7.28
CA SER A 93 7.44 -4.55 -5.98
C SER A 93 6.37 -3.97 -5.04
N ALA A 94 5.30 -3.36 -5.55
CA ALA A 94 4.18 -2.90 -4.72
C ALA A 94 3.44 -4.09 -4.07
N LEU A 95 3.29 -5.22 -4.78
CA LEU A 95 2.80 -6.47 -4.20
C LEU A 95 3.72 -6.97 -3.09
N PHE A 96 5.04 -6.94 -3.30
CA PHE A 96 6.01 -7.32 -2.26
C PHE A 96 5.95 -6.39 -1.05
N ALA A 97 5.74 -5.09 -1.26
CA ALA A 97 5.56 -4.13 -0.17
C ALA A 97 4.32 -4.45 0.68
N ALA A 98 3.22 -4.89 0.04
CA ALA A 98 2.00 -5.32 0.72
C ALA A 98 2.26 -6.51 1.66
N TYR A 99 2.88 -7.56 1.12
CA TYR A 99 3.19 -8.76 1.90
C TYR A 99 4.24 -8.50 2.98
N ARG A 100 5.23 -7.64 2.70
CA ARG A 100 6.21 -7.22 3.70
C ARG A 100 5.55 -6.50 4.87
N TYR A 101 4.59 -5.62 4.61
CA TYR A 101 3.84 -4.95 5.67
C TYR A 101 3.02 -5.94 6.50
N LEU A 102 2.31 -6.89 5.86
CA LEU A 102 1.59 -7.95 6.55
C LEU A 102 2.50 -8.82 7.43
N GLU A 103 3.69 -9.16 6.92
CA GLU A 103 4.71 -9.91 7.66
C GLU A 103 5.20 -9.13 8.89
N LEU A 104 5.43 -7.82 8.76
CA LEU A 104 5.77 -6.96 9.90
C LEU A 104 4.66 -6.91 10.96
N LEU A 105 3.40 -7.12 10.57
CA LEU A 105 2.26 -7.24 11.48
C LEU A 105 2.09 -8.66 12.05
N GLY A 106 2.93 -9.62 11.66
CA GLY A 106 2.93 -10.99 12.17
C GLY A 106 2.29 -12.05 11.26
N ALA A 107 1.94 -11.72 10.02
CA ALA A 107 1.53 -12.73 9.06
C ALA A 107 2.72 -13.65 8.71
N ASN A 108 2.47 -14.97 8.68
CA ASN A 108 3.47 -15.97 8.32
C ASN A 108 2.94 -16.86 7.20
N TRP A 109 3.77 -17.17 6.20
CA TRP A 109 3.36 -17.74 4.91
C TRP A 109 3.76 -19.22 4.70
N LEU A 110 4.14 -19.92 5.78
CA LEU A 110 4.62 -21.31 5.76
C LEU A 110 3.50 -22.34 5.52
#